data_AF-A0A6S6T5X2-F1
#
_entry.id   AF-A0A6S6T5X2-F1
#
_cell.length_a   1.000
_cell.length_b   1.000
_cell.length_c   1.000
_cell.angle_alpha   90.00
_cell.angle_beta   90.00
_cell.angle_gamma   90.00
#
_symmetry.space_group_name_H-M   'P 1'
#
loop_
_entity.id
_entity.type
_entity.pdbx_description
1 polymer ?
#
loop_
_entity_poly.entity_id
_entity_poly.type
_entity_poly.pdbx_seq_one_letter_code
_entity_poly.pdbx_strand_id
1 'polypeptide(L)'
;MKTNYFFKTLAIILFISNYLAAQNKCCLGTTVAPELSTVGTGVTIGLNQSTAPPVFYANASADLPNVEYVIARQGQVALDGQGQPSTVGGGGNVIIGVDEDGIFVPANQNRYGLSVGMGDYLDVTAVGYNLPLIQELTDSLLNGFSNGQPCCGLFGVMSLVLQNPGLAGFCNTLNNAGIYTGADVTNLEDVLTVFSPFVDGQYSVGALIYVFDLINSNGNYVSTDCGGTGGNNFLSYGLSGIRNFTYIIGATPTSNTCCYGTTMAPELNTGIHGTLIATNDNTPLPALAVNASADLTNVEYIITKRNTAALDAMGQPDTIKGGGDVVLGADEDGVFMPMDKTRYGLTLAVGDTFDMTAIGYDLPAFKILMDSLLNGTQNGQPCCDVFSIMASVLNKPHLGAVCNRLNNAGILGAGDLNNMEEMLPVFEALNNNQNSLGSIVAALELLNENGNSISSDCGGTGMNNFMPYGIHLKKQYAYVVDNPLVVRDLSPISLFMIYPNPTTTGLLNVHFTMKKEVNVVVRLFDALGQEVHYQTLEHVLGDVKTTISTQHLATGVYFLELADGHSKQVTKVVVD
;
A
#
# COMPACT_ATOMS: atom_id res chain seq x y z
N MET A 1 -20.03 47.61 33.20
CA MET A 1 -19.22 46.92 32.17
C MET A 1 -17.83 46.47 32.63
N LYS A 2 -17.24 46.95 33.74
CA LYS A 2 -15.90 46.47 34.21
C LYS A 2 -15.93 45.25 35.16
N THR A 3 -17.10 44.86 35.68
CA THR A 3 -17.23 43.74 36.65
C THR A 3 -17.28 42.35 36.02
N ASN A 4 -17.61 42.23 34.73
CA ASN A 4 -17.69 40.93 34.02
C ASN A 4 -16.33 40.38 33.57
N TYR A 5 -15.29 41.22 33.46
CA TYR A 5 -13.95 40.74 33.12
C TYR A 5 -13.24 40.09 34.31
N PHE A 6 -13.52 40.53 35.55
CA PHE A 6 -12.87 40.00 36.75
C PHE A 6 -13.33 38.55 37.07
N PHE A 7 -14.59 38.21 36.79
CA PHE A 7 -15.08 36.82 36.92
C PHE A 7 -14.52 35.88 35.84
N LYS A 8 -14.35 36.36 34.59
CA LYS A 8 -13.71 35.56 33.52
C LYS A 8 -12.26 35.23 33.83
N THR A 9 -11.49 36.18 34.35
CA THR A 9 -10.07 35.96 34.68
C THR A 9 -9.88 35.11 35.95
N LEU A 10 -10.76 35.24 36.95
CA LEU A 10 -10.67 34.46 38.19
C LEU A 10 -11.13 33.00 38.02
N ALA A 11 -12.11 32.73 37.14
CA ALA A 11 -12.50 31.37 36.79
C ALA A 11 -11.37 30.66 36.01
N ILE A 12 -10.78 31.32 35.01
CA ILE A 12 -9.70 30.71 34.21
C ILE A 12 -8.44 30.42 35.05
N ILE A 13 -8.09 31.26 36.02
CA ILE A 13 -6.89 31.07 36.85
C ILE A 13 -7.06 29.94 37.90
N LEU A 14 -8.28 29.65 38.37
CA LEU A 14 -8.53 28.55 39.32
C LEU A 14 -8.65 27.17 38.64
N PHE A 15 -8.93 27.10 37.34
CA PHE A 15 -8.98 25.84 36.60
C PHE A 15 -7.59 25.35 36.14
N ILE A 16 -6.60 26.23 35.96
CA ILE A 16 -5.27 25.83 35.45
C ILE A 16 -4.42 25.12 36.52
N SER A 17 -4.66 25.35 37.82
CA SER A 17 -3.80 24.82 38.90
C SER A 17 -4.06 23.37 39.33
N ASN A 18 -5.07 22.68 38.78
CA ASN A 18 -5.39 21.29 39.15
C ASN A 18 -5.17 20.25 38.03
N TYR A 19 -4.61 20.63 36.88
CA TYR A 19 -4.41 19.73 35.73
C TYR A 19 -3.28 18.69 35.91
N LEU A 20 -2.54 18.70 37.03
CA LEU A 20 -1.34 17.86 37.21
C LEU A 20 -1.56 16.52 37.92
N ALA A 21 -2.81 16.09 38.14
CA ALA A 21 -3.12 14.75 38.62
C ALA A 21 -4.38 14.21 37.95
N ALA A 22 -4.31 13.91 36.64
CA ALA A 22 -5.36 13.18 35.96
C ALA A 22 -5.45 11.74 36.49
N GLN A 23 -6.23 11.56 37.56
CA GLN A 23 -7.14 10.43 37.68
C GLN A 23 -8.54 11.04 37.58
N ASN A 24 -9.09 11.13 36.37
CA ASN A 24 -10.44 11.63 36.15
C ASN A 24 -11.44 10.63 36.73
N LYS A 25 -11.71 10.78 38.03
CA LYS A 25 -12.78 10.11 38.75
C LYS A 25 -14.03 10.96 38.59
N CYS A 26 -14.95 10.58 37.71
CA CYS A 26 -16.31 11.09 37.83
C CYS A 26 -17.25 10.01 38.36
N CYS A 27 -18.26 10.48 39.09
CA CYS A 27 -19.48 9.78 39.51
C CYS A 27 -19.45 8.97 40.82
N LEU A 28 -18.64 7.93 40.99
CA LEU A 28 -18.83 7.00 42.13
C LEU A 28 -17.64 6.84 43.08
N GLY A 29 -16.52 7.53 42.83
CA GLY A 29 -15.28 7.36 43.61
C GLY A 29 -14.59 5.99 43.43
N THR A 30 -15.31 5.02 42.85
CA THR A 30 -14.88 3.67 42.47
C THR A 30 -14.62 3.51 40.97
N THR A 31 -14.92 4.53 40.16
CA THR A 31 -14.70 4.51 38.71
C THR A 31 -13.20 4.44 38.42
N VAL A 32 -12.80 3.46 37.61
CA VAL A 32 -11.42 3.22 37.18
C VAL A 32 -11.39 3.38 35.68
N ALA A 33 -10.59 4.33 35.20
CA ALA A 33 -10.38 4.54 33.77
C ALA A 33 -9.60 3.35 33.17
N PRO A 34 -9.81 3.04 31.87
CA PRO A 34 -8.94 2.09 31.17
C PRO A 34 -7.51 2.64 31.13
N GLU A 35 -6.50 1.84 31.45
CA GLU A 35 -5.10 2.24 31.40
C GLU A 35 -4.34 1.38 30.41
N LEU A 36 -3.67 2.01 29.44
CA LEU A 36 -2.86 1.33 28.44
C LEU A 36 -1.49 0.95 29.02
N SER A 37 -1.00 -0.23 28.63
CA SER A 37 0.37 -0.64 28.89
C SER A 37 1.32 0.22 28.07
N THR A 38 2.31 0.84 28.73
CA THR A 38 3.39 1.57 28.03
C THR A 38 4.48 0.65 27.50
N VAL A 39 4.36 -0.67 27.70
CA VAL A 39 5.28 -1.62 27.09
C VAL A 39 5.05 -1.56 25.57
N GLY A 40 6.03 -1.06 24.83
CA GLY A 40 5.92 -0.88 23.38
C GLY A 40 5.63 0.55 22.89
N THR A 41 5.69 1.58 23.74
CA THR A 41 5.63 2.97 23.23
C THR A 41 6.83 3.28 22.33
N GLY A 42 6.61 4.05 21.25
CA GLY A 42 7.64 4.40 20.27
C GLY A 42 7.81 3.35 19.16
N VAL A 43 6.84 2.45 18.98
CA VAL A 43 6.86 1.48 17.88
C VAL A 43 6.71 2.21 16.56
N THR A 44 7.63 1.93 15.64
CA THR A 44 7.56 2.42 14.27
C THR A 44 6.59 1.58 13.46
N ILE A 45 5.58 2.19 12.87
CA ILE A 45 4.61 1.53 11.98
C ILE A 45 4.66 2.14 10.58
N GLY A 46 4.40 1.31 9.57
CA GLY A 46 4.20 1.78 8.21
C GLY A 46 2.89 2.55 8.05
N LEU A 47 2.85 3.50 7.11
CA LEU A 47 1.66 4.32 6.84
C LEU A 47 0.41 3.47 6.47
N ASN A 48 0.61 2.37 5.75
CA ASN A 48 -0.45 1.45 5.31
C ASN A 48 -0.49 0.15 6.13
N GLN A 49 0.25 0.08 7.23
CA GLN A 49 0.28 -1.09 8.09
C GLN A 49 -0.78 -0.96 9.18
N SER A 50 -1.51 -2.03 9.44
CA SER A 50 -2.42 -2.08 10.60
C SER A 50 -1.61 -2.10 11.89
N THR A 51 -2.04 -1.35 12.90
CA THR A 51 -1.47 -1.44 14.25
C THR A 51 -1.81 -2.79 14.89
N ALA A 52 -1.03 -3.19 15.90
CA ALA A 52 -1.45 -4.24 16.83
C ALA A 52 -2.40 -3.65 17.88
N PRO A 53 -3.35 -4.44 18.42
CA PRO A 53 -4.26 -3.97 19.46
C PRO A 53 -3.48 -3.53 20.71
N PRO A 54 -3.82 -2.38 21.32
CA PRO A 54 -3.20 -1.94 22.56
C PRO A 54 -3.50 -2.92 23.71
N VAL A 55 -2.50 -3.19 24.55
CA VAL A 55 -2.67 -4.06 25.73
C VAL A 55 -3.02 -3.19 26.94
N PHE A 56 -4.08 -3.54 27.68
CA PHE A 56 -4.44 -2.86 28.93
C PHE A 56 -3.54 -3.28 30.10
N TYR A 57 -3.13 -2.29 30.89
CA TYR A 57 -2.57 -2.46 32.22
C TYR A 57 -3.66 -2.56 33.29
N ALA A 58 -4.76 -1.81 33.12
CA ALA A 58 -5.96 -1.91 33.94
C ALA A 58 -7.21 -1.76 33.07
N ASN A 59 -8.18 -2.66 33.28
CA ASN A 59 -9.47 -2.58 32.59
C ASN A 59 -10.32 -1.45 33.19
N ALA A 60 -11.21 -0.91 32.35
CA ALA A 60 -12.22 0.04 32.82
C ALA A 60 -13.14 -0.62 33.85
N SER A 61 -13.64 0.18 34.80
CA SER A 61 -14.64 -0.27 35.76
C SER A 61 -15.99 -0.55 35.09
N ALA A 62 -16.84 -1.35 35.75
CA ALA A 62 -18.11 -1.81 35.17
C ALA A 62 -19.12 -0.69 34.82
N ASP A 63 -18.95 0.50 35.38
CA ASP A 63 -19.74 1.70 35.07
C ASP A 63 -19.28 2.42 33.79
N LEU A 64 -18.17 1.98 33.18
CA LEU A 64 -17.65 2.38 31.87
C LEU A 64 -17.66 1.17 30.91
N PRO A 65 -18.86 0.66 30.53
CA PRO A 65 -18.97 -0.55 29.73
C PRO A 65 -18.40 -0.44 28.31
N ASN A 66 -18.22 0.78 27.80
CA ASN A 66 -17.67 1.04 26.48
C ASN A 66 -16.24 1.56 26.63
N VAL A 67 -15.29 0.94 25.92
CA VAL A 67 -13.91 1.42 25.81
C VAL A 67 -13.56 1.49 24.34
N GLU A 68 -13.21 2.67 23.87
CA GLU A 68 -12.75 2.92 22.49
C GLU A 68 -11.48 3.77 22.52
N TYR A 69 -10.86 3.98 21.37
CA TYR A 69 -9.54 4.58 21.26
C TYR A 69 -9.59 5.84 20.42
N VAL A 70 -9.10 6.94 20.96
CA VAL A 70 -8.88 8.17 20.18
C VAL A 70 -7.45 8.19 19.68
N ILE A 71 -7.28 8.51 18.41
CA ILE A 71 -5.99 8.59 17.73
C ILE A 71 -5.71 10.07 17.51
N ALA A 72 -4.69 10.61 18.17
CA ALA A 72 -4.32 12.01 18.10
C ALA A 72 -2.95 12.20 17.45
N ARG A 73 -2.80 13.20 16.58
CA ARG A 73 -1.51 13.51 15.93
C ARG A 73 -0.68 14.42 16.83
N GLN A 74 0.50 13.96 17.24
CA GLN A 74 1.39 14.74 18.10
C GLN A 74 1.93 15.97 17.38
N GLY A 75 1.96 17.11 18.07
CA GLY A 75 2.51 18.36 17.53
C GLY A 75 1.58 19.11 16.57
N GLN A 76 0.46 18.50 16.16
CA GLN A 76 -0.59 19.19 15.42
C GLN A 76 -1.67 19.69 16.39
N VAL A 77 -1.72 21.00 16.60
CA VAL A 77 -2.70 21.64 17.47
C VAL A 77 -4.08 21.62 16.81
N ALA A 78 -5.11 21.27 17.59
CA ALA A 78 -6.50 21.38 17.14
C ALA A 78 -6.88 22.85 16.86
N LEU A 79 -7.47 23.10 15.69
CA LEU A 79 -7.87 24.43 15.25
C LEU A 79 -9.36 24.70 15.52
N ASP A 80 -9.71 25.96 15.74
CA ASP A 80 -11.08 26.42 15.90
C ASP A 80 -11.81 26.65 14.56
N GLY A 81 -13.08 27.05 14.62
CA GLY A 81 -13.89 27.36 13.42
C GLY A 81 -13.34 28.51 12.57
N GLN A 82 -12.38 29.28 13.07
CA GLN A 82 -11.67 30.34 12.34
C GLN A 82 -10.24 29.93 11.93
N GLY A 83 -9.87 28.67 12.13
CA GLY A 83 -8.56 28.12 11.80
C GLY A 83 -7.43 28.57 12.75
N GLN A 84 -7.75 29.12 13.93
CA GLN A 84 -6.77 29.46 14.97
C GLN A 84 -6.61 28.31 15.97
N PRO A 85 -5.51 28.20 16.72
CA PRO A 85 -5.38 27.21 17.79
C PRO A 85 -6.56 27.28 18.76
N SER A 86 -7.28 26.17 18.93
CA SER A 86 -8.43 26.09 19.82
C SER A 86 -8.02 26.38 21.25
N THR A 87 -8.71 27.31 21.89
CA THR A 87 -8.50 27.64 23.31
C THR A 87 -9.30 26.72 24.24
N VAL A 88 -10.23 25.94 23.68
CA VAL A 88 -11.07 25.00 24.41
C VAL A 88 -10.24 23.78 24.77
N GLY A 89 -10.16 23.46 26.07
CA GLY A 89 -9.38 22.32 26.55
C GLY A 89 -7.87 22.43 26.35
N GLY A 90 -7.35 23.65 26.15
CA GLY A 90 -5.90 23.93 26.14
C GLY A 90 -5.15 23.70 24.82
N GLY A 91 -5.84 23.45 23.70
CA GLY A 91 -5.20 23.38 22.39
C GLY A 91 -4.24 22.19 22.21
N GLY A 92 -4.64 21.01 22.71
CA GLY A 92 -3.84 19.79 22.61
C GLY A 92 -3.75 19.22 21.19
N ASN A 93 -3.09 18.06 21.10
CA ASN A 93 -3.00 17.27 19.86
C ASN A 93 -4.39 16.99 19.29
N VAL A 94 -4.57 17.23 17.99
CA VAL A 94 -5.84 17.01 17.29
C VAL A 94 -6.16 15.53 17.16
N ILE A 95 -7.42 15.16 17.42
CA ILE A 95 -7.95 13.82 17.18
C ILE A 95 -8.17 13.65 15.68
N ILE A 96 -7.45 12.71 15.07
CA ILE A 96 -7.51 12.40 13.63
C ILE A 96 -8.33 11.15 13.32
N GLY A 97 -8.77 10.42 14.35
CA GLY A 97 -9.66 9.27 14.22
C GLY A 97 -10.03 8.62 15.54
N VAL A 98 -10.95 7.67 15.45
CA VAL A 98 -11.49 6.87 16.55
C VAL A 98 -11.54 5.43 16.08
N ASP A 99 -11.26 4.49 16.98
CA ASP A 99 -11.28 3.07 16.68
C ASP A 99 -11.85 2.26 17.85
N GLU A 100 -12.58 1.17 17.54
CA GLU A 100 -13.29 0.38 18.55
C GLU A 100 -12.36 -0.59 19.31
N ASP A 101 -11.37 -1.18 18.64
CA ASP A 101 -10.48 -2.21 19.21
C ASP A 101 -9.01 -1.76 19.33
N GLY A 102 -8.70 -0.56 18.83
CA GLY A 102 -7.39 0.07 18.81
C GLY A 102 -6.53 -0.39 17.63
N ILE A 103 -7.10 -1.14 16.68
CA ILE A 103 -6.44 -1.66 15.48
C ILE A 103 -6.79 -0.76 14.30
N PHE A 104 -5.87 0.12 13.92
CA PHE A 104 -6.09 1.07 12.84
C PHE A 104 -4.95 1.11 11.83
N VAL A 105 -5.26 1.56 10.61
CA VAL A 105 -4.27 1.87 9.58
C VAL A 105 -4.07 3.40 9.57
N PRO A 106 -2.83 3.92 9.77
CA PRO A 106 -2.58 5.36 9.82
C PRO A 106 -3.06 6.13 8.59
N ALA A 107 -2.91 5.57 7.39
CA ALA A 107 -3.37 6.18 6.14
C ALA A 107 -4.87 6.44 6.08
N ASN A 108 -5.67 5.64 6.81
CA ASN A 108 -7.12 5.75 6.82
C ASN A 108 -7.59 6.82 7.82
N GLN A 109 -6.70 7.31 8.69
CA GLN A 109 -7.02 8.35 9.67
C GLN A 109 -6.93 9.71 8.99
N ASN A 110 -8.09 10.28 8.63
CA ASN A 110 -8.16 11.51 7.85
C ASN A 110 -9.19 12.51 8.38
N ARG A 111 -9.58 12.42 9.66
CA ARG A 111 -10.54 13.36 10.24
C ARG A 111 -10.03 14.79 10.02
N TYR A 112 -10.95 15.68 9.63
CA TYR A 112 -10.67 17.07 9.26
C TYR A 112 -9.76 17.25 8.03
N GLY A 113 -9.59 16.23 7.19
CA GLY A 113 -8.72 16.28 6.02
C GLY A 113 -7.22 16.30 6.36
N LEU A 114 -6.86 15.93 7.60
CA LEU A 114 -5.47 15.86 8.03
C LEU A 114 -4.88 14.52 7.62
N SER A 115 -4.07 14.52 6.56
CA SER A 115 -3.32 13.33 6.16
C SER A 115 -2.17 13.06 7.12
N VAL A 116 -2.03 11.80 7.53
CA VAL A 116 -0.85 11.29 8.23
C VAL A 116 0.29 11.05 7.22
N GLY A 117 1.50 11.47 7.56
CA GLY A 117 2.70 11.32 6.75
C GLY A 117 3.84 10.63 7.50
N MET A 118 4.88 10.25 6.76
CA MET A 118 6.11 9.72 7.35
C MET A 118 6.76 10.76 8.27
N GLY A 119 7.21 10.32 9.44
CA GLY A 119 7.78 11.13 10.52
C GLY A 119 6.76 11.63 11.54
N ASP A 120 5.46 11.43 11.32
CA ASP A 120 4.43 11.80 12.28
C ASP A 120 4.46 10.88 13.51
N TYR A 121 4.00 11.42 14.64
CA TYR A 121 3.79 10.66 15.87
C TYR A 121 2.29 10.62 16.16
N LEU A 122 1.76 9.44 16.44
CA LEU A 122 0.35 9.25 16.78
C LEU A 122 0.23 8.78 18.23
N ASP A 123 -0.50 9.53 19.04
CA ASP A 123 -0.86 9.15 20.40
C ASP A 123 -2.20 8.43 20.38
N VAL A 124 -2.25 7.25 20.98
CA VAL A 124 -3.47 6.50 21.22
C VAL A 124 -3.84 6.60 22.68
N THR A 125 -5.08 7.03 22.94
CA THR A 125 -5.64 7.18 24.29
C THR A 125 -6.92 6.35 24.38
N ALA A 126 -7.00 5.46 25.36
CA ALA A 126 -8.23 4.71 25.62
C ALA A 126 -9.23 5.59 26.36
N VAL A 127 -10.49 5.57 25.92
CA VAL A 127 -11.60 6.33 26.48
C VAL A 127 -12.68 5.36 26.91
N GLY A 128 -12.83 5.20 28.22
CA GLY A 128 -13.92 4.48 28.85
C GLY A 128 -15.11 5.41 29.07
N TYR A 129 -16.31 5.00 28.67
CA TYR A 129 -17.52 5.80 28.83
C TYR A 129 -18.77 4.90 28.93
N ASN A 130 -19.90 5.51 29.28
CA ASN A 130 -21.19 4.83 29.37
C ASN A 130 -22.08 5.24 28.20
N LEU A 131 -22.08 4.47 27.11
CA LEU A 131 -22.85 4.78 25.91
C LEU A 131 -24.35 4.90 26.21
N PRO A 132 -25.02 3.97 26.93
CA PRO A 132 -26.44 4.12 27.26
C PRO A 132 -26.81 5.45 27.93
N LEU A 133 -25.98 5.96 28.84
CA LEU A 133 -26.22 7.27 29.47
C LEU A 133 -26.09 8.43 28.48
N ILE A 134 -25.15 8.35 27.52
CA ILE A 134 -25.02 9.36 26.46
C ILE A 134 -26.20 9.28 25.49
N GLN A 135 -26.69 8.07 25.17
CA GLN A 135 -27.89 7.88 24.37
C GLN A 135 -29.11 8.51 25.04
N GLU A 136 -29.33 8.23 26.34
CA GLU A 136 -30.42 8.83 27.13
C GLU A 136 -30.32 10.37 27.20
N LEU A 137 -29.11 10.90 27.39
CA LEU A 137 -28.87 12.34 27.32
C LEU A 137 -29.27 12.87 25.95
N THR A 138 -28.79 12.26 24.88
CA THR A 138 -29.03 12.70 23.50
C THR A 138 -30.53 12.71 23.18
N ASP A 139 -31.25 11.65 23.56
CA ASP A 139 -32.71 11.59 23.45
C ASP A 139 -33.38 12.72 24.22
N SER A 140 -32.95 12.97 25.44
CA SER A 140 -33.53 14.03 26.28
C SER A 140 -33.24 15.43 25.72
N LEU A 141 -32.07 15.66 25.13
CA LEU A 141 -31.72 16.94 24.53
C LEU A 141 -32.50 17.20 23.23
N LEU A 142 -32.67 16.18 22.40
CA LEU A 142 -33.35 16.29 21.11
C LEU A 142 -34.88 16.29 21.23
N ASN A 143 -35.42 15.44 22.11
CA ASN A 143 -36.86 15.16 22.18
C ASN A 143 -37.53 15.65 23.47
N GLY A 144 -36.75 16.07 24.47
CA GLY A 144 -37.27 16.56 25.75
C GLY A 144 -37.92 17.94 25.67
N PHE A 145 -38.72 18.25 26.69
CA PHE A 145 -39.38 19.54 26.87
C PHE A 145 -39.27 20.01 28.31
N SER A 146 -38.84 21.26 28.52
CA SER A 146 -38.77 21.90 29.83
C SER A 146 -39.57 23.19 29.82
N ASN A 147 -40.53 23.31 30.76
CA ASN A 147 -41.43 24.47 30.86
C ASN A 147 -42.12 24.84 29.53
N GLY A 148 -42.50 23.83 28.73
CA GLY A 148 -43.17 24.01 27.44
C GLY A 148 -42.27 24.50 26.31
N GLN A 149 -40.94 24.52 26.50
CA GLN A 149 -39.96 24.76 25.44
C GLN A 149 -39.18 23.45 25.16
N PRO A 150 -38.86 23.15 23.89
CA PRO A 150 -38.02 22.00 23.57
C PRO A 150 -36.63 22.19 24.16
N CYS A 151 -36.01 21.11 24.65
CA CYS A 151 -34.67 21.16 25.25
C CYS A 151 -33.62 21.72 24.28
N CYS A 152 -33.76 21.46 22.97
CA CYS A 152 -33.02 22.12 21.90
C CYS A 152 -32.99 23.65 21.99
N GLY A 153 -34.11 24.28 22.36
CA GLY A 153 -34.22 25.74 22.49
C GLY A 153 -33.40 26.31 23.64
N LEU A 154 -33.11 25.51 24.67
CA LEU A 154 -32.31 25.93 25.83
C LEU A 154 -30.86 26.23 25.43
N PHE A 155 -30.31 25.52 24.44
CA PHE A 155 -28.95 25.77 23.96
C PHE A 155 -28.79 27.13 23.27
N GLY A 156 -29.87 27.68 22.68
CA GLY A 156 -29.89 29.06 22.21
C GLY A 156 -29.72 30.08 23.34
N VAL A 157 -30.29 29.80 24.51
CA VAL A 157 -30.11 30.62 25.72
C VAL A 157 -28.71 30.41 26.31
N MET A 158 -28.24 29.15 26.40
CA MET A 158 -26.90 28.84 26.88
C MET A 158 -25.81 29.46 26.01
N SER A 159 -26.01 29.50 24.69
CA SER A 159 -25.14 30.20 23.74
C SER A 159 -24.91 31.66 24.14
N LEU A 160 -25.98 32.37 24.54
CA LEU A 160 -25.90 33.76 24.98
C LEU A 160 -25.21 33.89 26.36
N VAL A 161 -25.52 32.98 27.29
CA VAL A 161 -24.97 32.99 28.65
C VAL A 161 -23.47 32.66 28.65
N LEU A 162 -23.07 31.63 27.91
CA LEU A 162 -21.70 31.15 27.79
C LEU A 162 -20.89 31.93 26.75
N GLN A 163 -21.54 32.79 25.96
CA GLN A 163 -20.93 33.49 24.82
C GLN A 163 -20.28 32.53 23.83
N ASN A 164 -20.87 31.35 23.65
CA ASN A 164 -20.45 30.36 22.67
C ASN A 164 -21.51 30.28 21.55
N PRO A 165 -21.28 30.95 20.41
CA PRO A 165 -22.25 30.97 19.32
C PRO A 165 -22.52 29.58 18.72
N GLY A 166 -21.58 28.63 18.83
CA GLY A 166 -21.74 27.26 18.34
C GLY A 166 -22.92 26.51 18.96
N LEU A 167 -23.28 26.85 20.21
CA LEU A 167 -24.40 26.22 20.91
C LEU A 167 -25.78 26.62 20.36
N ALA A 168 -25.91 27.77 19.69
CA ALA A 168 -27.21 28.23 19.18
C ALA A 168 -27.79 27.31 18.08
N GLY A 169 -26.93 26.50 17.45
CA GLY A 169 -27.29 25.55 16.42
C GLY A 169 -27.27 24.09 16.86
N PHE A 170 -27.16 23.78 18.17
CA PHE A 170 -26.89 22.42 18.68
C PHE A 170 -27.68 21.32 17.96
N CYS A 171 -29.02 21.39 17.98
CA CYS A 171 -29.85 20.35 17.36
C CYS A 171 -29.80 20.35 15.83
N ASN A 172 -29.58 21.49 15.19
CA ASN A 172 -29.37 21.52 13.74
C ASN A 172 -28.06 20.81 13.38
N THR A 173 -27.00 20.99 14.18
CA THR A 173 -25.73 20.28 13.99
C THR A 173 -25.94 18.76 14.10
N LEU A 174 -26.67 18.29 15.12
CA LEU A 174 -26.93 16.86 15.30
C LEU A 174 -27.78 16.28 14.17
N ASN A 175 -28.89 16.94 13.83
CA ASN A 175 -29.76 16.51 12.73
C ASN A 175 -29.01 16.46 11.39
N ASN A 176 -28.15 17.46 11.12
CA ASN A 176 -27.34 17.48 9.90
C ASN A 176 -26.28 16.37 9.87
N ALA A 177 -25.86 15.89 11.04
CA ALA A 177 -24.98 14.73 11.16
C ALA A 177 -25.73 13.39 11.17
N GLY A 178 -27.06 13.41 11.06
CA GLY A 178 -27.90 12.21 11.06
C GLY A 178 -28.26 11.67 12.45
N ILE A 179 -28.03 12.43 13.52
CA ILE A 179 -28.37 12.07 14.89
C ILE A 179 -29.71 12.72 15.25
N TYR A 180 -30.78 11.90 15.30
CA TYR A 180 -32.14 12.33 15.59
C TYR A 180 -32.65 11.82 16.95
N THR A 181 -32.01 10.76 17.45
CA THR A 181 -32.31 10.08 18.71
C THR A 181 -31.02 9.58 19.37
N GLY A 182 -31.10 9.16 20.62
CA GLY A 182 -30.03 8.48 21.33
C GLY A 182 -29.62 7.18 20.65
N ALA A 183 -30.54 6.47 20.00
CA ALA A 183 -30.23 5.23 19.29
C ALA A 183 -29.30 5.43 18.09
N ASP A 184 -29.21 6.65 17.54
CA ASP A 184 -28.30 6.98 16.45
C ASP A 184 -26.84 7.16 16.94
N VAL A 185 -26.61 7.19 18.26
CA VAL A 185 -25.28 7.26 18.86
C VAL A 185 -24.81 5.85 19.16
N THR A 186 -23.90 5.32 18.36
CA THR A 186 -23.51 3.90 18.41
C THR A 186 -22.07 3.67 18.89
N ASN A 187 -21.20 4.66 18.76
CA ASN A 187 -19.78 4.60 19.13
C ASN A 187 -19.24 5.99 19.52
N LEU A 188 -17.96 6.09 19.85
CA LEU A 188 -17.32 7.33 20.29
C LEU A 188 -17.23 8.38 19.16
N GLU A 189 -17.24 7.97 17.89
CA GLU A 189 -17.30 8.91 16.76
C GLU A 189 -18.61 9.70 16.76
N ASP A 190 -19.73 9.02 17.00
CA ASP A 190 -21.03 9.65 17.17
C ASP A 190 -21.06 10.52 18.44
N VAL A 191 -20.44 10.07 19.53
CA VAL A 191 -20.31 10.85 20.77
C VAL A 191 -19.55 12.17 20.55
N LEU A 192 -18.44 12.14 19.80
CA LEU A 192 -17.71 13.36 19.42
C LEU A 192 -18.60 14.28 18.57
N THR A 193 -19.45 13.72 17.73
CA THR A 193 -20.42 14.48 16.94
C THR A 193 -21.49 15.13 17.83
N VAL A 194 -22.06 14.38 18.79
CA VAL A 194 -23.04 14.88 19.78
C VAL A 194 -22.51 16.12 20.49
N PHE A 195 -21.25 16.08 20.89
CA PHE A 195 -20.66 17.18 21.64
C PHE A 195 -19.97 18.24 20.78
N SER A 196 -19.94 18.07 19.45
CA SER A 196 -19.23 18.99 18.55
C SER A 196 -19.64 20.45 18.70
N PRO A 197 -20.91 20.82 19.03
CA PRO A 197 -21.26 22.23 19.20
C PRO A 197 -20.59 22.91 20.41
N PHE A 198 -20.02 22.15 21.35
CA PHE A 198 -19.27 22.70 22.48
C PHE A 198 -17.82 23.07 22.11
N VAL A 199 -17.33 22.57 20.98
CA VAL A 199 -15.99 22.83 20.45
C VAL A 199 -16.14 23.49 19.10
N ASP A 200 -15.85 24.79 19.00
CA ASP A 200 -15.80 25.45 17.70
C ASP A 200 -14.59 24.88 16.95
N GLY A 201 -14.78 23.97 15.99
CA GLY A 201 -13.71 23.40 15.15
C GLY A 201 -13.31 21.94 15.45
N GLN A 202 -12.00 21.71 15.58
CA GLN A 202 -11.38 20.39 15.71
C GLN A 202 -11.30 19.94 17.17
N TYR A 203 -11.48 18.64 17.41
CA TYR A 203 -11.28 18.06 18.73
C TYR A 203 -9.80 17.84 19.05
N SER A 204 -9.42 18.17 20.28
CA SER A 204 -8.25 17.58 20.94
C SER A 204 -8.70 16.69 22.08
N VAL A 205 -7.83 15.81 22.59
CA VAL A 205 -8.10 15.01 23.79
C VAL A 205 -8.43 15.92 24.99
N GLY A 206 -7.75 17.07 25.10
CA GLY A 206 -8.05 18.07 26.13
C GLY A 206 -9.43 18.71 25.97
N ALA A 207 -9.86 18.97 24.73
CA ALA A 207 -11.20 19.47 24.44
C ALA A 207 -12.29 18.47 24.82
N LEU A 208 -12.06 17.17 24.56
CA LEU A 208 -12.97 16.10 24.96
C LEU A 208 -13.17 16.07 26.49
N ILE A 209 -12.06 16.10 27.25
CA ILE A 209 -12.10 16.18 28.73
C ILE A 209 -12.85 17.42 29.18
N TYR A 210 -12.53 18.58 28.60
CA TYR A 210 -13.18 19.84 28.94
C TYR A 210 -14.69 19.78 28.74
N VAL A 211 -15.16 19.18 27.63
CA VAL A 211 -16.58 19.02 27.34
C VAL A 211 -17.26 18.13 28.38
N PHE A 212 -16.68 16.97 28.70
CA PHE A 212 -17.27 16.07 29.68
C PHE A 212 -17.31 16.70 31.08
N ASP A 213 -16.25 17.41 31.49
CA ASP A 213 -16.22 18.15 32.75
C ASP A 213 -17.21 19.32 32.75
N LEU A 214 -17.38 20.01 31.63
CA LEU A 214 -18.36 21.07 31.49
C LEU A 214 -19.78 20.53 31.68
N ILE A 215 -20.10 19.37 31.09
CA ILE A 215 -21.41 18.73 31.24
C ILE A 215 -21.62 18.30 32.70
N ASN A 216 -20.63 17.62 33.29
CA ASN A 216 -20.72 17.16 34.67
C ASN A 216 -20.85 18.31 35.68
N SER A 217 -20.08 19.38 35.51
CA SER A 217 -20.15 20.56 36.38
C SER A 217 -21.43 21.38 36.22
N ASN A 218 -22.14 21.24 35.09
CA ASN A 218 -23.38 21.96 34.80
C ASN A 218 -24.62 21.06 34.79
N GLY A 219 -24.53 19.80 35.23
CA GLY A 219 -25.66 18.87 35.26
C GLY A 219 -26.88 19.39 36.05
N ASN A 220 -26.67 20.29 37.01
CA ASN A 220 -27.74 20.95 37.78
C ASN A 220 -28.50 22.04 36.99
N TYR A 221 -27.92 22.57 35.91
CA TYR A 221 -28.56 23.60 35.07
C TYR A 221 -29.39 23.00 33.94
N VAL A 222 -29.17 21.72 33.63
CA VAL A 222 -30.02 20.95 32.72
C VAL A 222 -31.21 20.45 33.54
N SER A 223 -32.43 20.78 33.14
CA SER A 223 -33.62 20.25 33.82
C SER A 223 -33.66 18.73 33.66
N THR A 224 -34.29 18.03 34.60
CA THR A 224 -34.50 16.59 34.51
C THR A 224 -35.21 16.16 33.24
N ASP A 225 -36.12 17.01 32.75
CA ASP A 225 -36.85 16.76 31.50
C ASP A 225 -35.99 16.93 30.23
N CYS A 226 -34.76 17.43 30.39
CA CYS A 226 -33.73 17.56 29.35
C CYS A 226 -32.51 16.67 29.64
N GLY A 227 -32.70 15.62 30.45
CA GLY A 227 -31.65 14.65 30.76
C GLY A 227 -30.73 15.08 31.89
N GLY A 228 -31.02 16.17 32.61
CA GLY A 228 -30.28 16.49 33.82
C GLY A 228 -30.58 15.49 34.95
N THR A 229 -29.60 15.13 35.77
CA THR A 229 -29.86 14.29 36.96
C THR A 229 -30.08 15.09 38.23
N GLY A 230 -29.97 16.43 38.16
CA GLY A 230 -29.98 17.29 39.35
C GLY A 230 -28.76 17.11 40.25
N GLY A 231 -27.70 16.46 39.76
CA GLY A 231 -26.40 16.31 40.42
C GLY A 231 -25.22 16.63 39.49
N ASN A 232 -24.04 16.90 40.09
CA ASN A 232 -22.81 17.30 39.38
C ASN A 232 -21.96 16.13 38.84
N ASN A 233 -22.58 15.01 38.45
CA ASN A 233 -21.90 13.76 38.10
C ASN A 233 -22.79 12.98 37.12
N PHE A 234 -22.97 13.51 35.92
CA PHE A 234 -23.96 13.04 34.98
C PHE A 234 -23.40 11.97 34.02
N LEU A 235 -22.26 12.27 33.38
CA LEU A 235 -21.55 11.39 32.47
C LEU A 235 -20.38 10.72 33.19
N SER A 236 -20.48 9.41 33.38
CA SER A 236 -19.33 8.59 33.75
C SER A 236 -18.40 8.43 32.55
N TYR A 237 -17.16 8.90 32.71
CA TYR A 237 -16.12 8.74 31.71
C TYR A 237 -14.76 8.59 32.40
N GLY A 238 -13.80 7.99 31.70
CA GLY A 238 -12.41 7.87 32.13
C GLY A 238 -11.50 7.78 30.92
N LEU A 239 -10.34 8.42 30.97
CA LEU A 239 -9.31 8.28 29.94
C LEU A 239 -8.08 7.63 30.56
N SER A 240 -7.35 6.83 29.77
CA SER A 240 -6.00 6.41 30.15
C SER A 240 -5.19 7.66 30.50
N GLY A 241 -4.47 7.63 31.64
CA GLY A 241 -3.82 8.81 32.19
C GLY A 241 -2.70 9.39 31.31
N ILE A 242 -1.70 10.02 31.92
CA ILE A 242 -0.57 10.71 31.24
C ILE A 242 0.23 9.79 30.29
N ARG A 243 -0.05 8.49 30.29
CA ARG A 243 0.63 7.48 29.48
C ARG A 243 -0.14 7.26 28.18
N ASN A 244 0.16 8.08 27.18
CA ASN A 244 -0.26 7.80 25.81
C ASN A 244 0.59 6.66 25.24
N PHE A 245 -0.04 5.79 24.46
CA PHE A 245 0.70 4.86 23.62
C PHE A 245 1.06 5.56 22.32
N THR A 246 2.35 5.86 22.10
CA THR A 246 2.79 6.60 20.91
C THR A 246 3.30 5.67 19.82
N TYR A 247 2.76 5.78 18.62
CA TYR A 247 3.32 5.23 17.39
C TYR A 247 4.15 6.27 16.64
N ILE A 248 5.23 5.83 16.00
CA ILE A 248 6.02 6.65 15.08
C ILE A 248 5.69 6.18 13.67
N ILE A 249 5.19 7.05 12.81
CA ILE A 249 4.96 6.71 11.41
C ILE A 249 6.31 6.74 10.71
N GLY A 250 6.96 5.59 10.65
CA GLY A 250 8.19 5.47 9.88
C GLY A 250 7.91 5.33 8.41
N ALA A 251 8.97 5.45 7.61
CA ALA A 251 9.03 4.54 6.49
C ALA A 251 8.92 3.13 7.10
N THR A 252 7.93 2.34 6.70
CA THR A 252 7.97 0.89 6.90
C THR A 252 9.40 0.46 6.58
N PRO A 253 10.11 -0.28 7.44
CA PRO A 253 11.44 -0.78 7.09
C PRO A 253 11.30 -1.35 5.69
N THR A 254 11.97 -0.72 4.73
CA THR A 254 11.65 -0.95 3.32
C THR A 254 12.06 -2.36 2.91
N SER A 255 12.90 -2.98 3.73
CA SER A 255 13.12 -4.41 3.89
C SER A 255 12.12 -5.02 4.90
N ASN A 256 11.23 -5.87 4.42
CA ASN A 256 10.47 -6.77 5.27
C ASN A 256 11.33 -8.00 5.47
N THR A 257 11.87 -8.14 6.68
CA THR A 257 12.73 -9.26 7.08
C THR A 257 12.15 -9.92 8.30
N CYS A 258 12.17 -11.25 8.35
CA CYS A 258 11.79 -11.99 9.55
C CYS A 258 12.94 -12.85 10.06
N CYS A 259 12.75 -13.35 11.29
CA CYS A 259 13.48 -14.40 11.98
C CYS A 259 14.58 -13.92 12.91
N TYR A 260 15.57 -13.21 12.38
CA TYR A 260 16.71 -12.77 13.18
C TYR A 260 16.91 -11.26 13.04
N GLY A 261 17.35 -10.60 14.13
CA GLY A 261 17.73 -9.19 14.07
C GLY A 261 18.91 -8.90 13.14
N THR A 262 19.56 -9.94 12.62
CA THR A 262 20.65 -9.90 11.65
C THR A 262 20.21 -10.26 10.23
N THR A 263 18.95 -10.64 10.02
CA THR A 263 18.44 -10.97 8.69
C THR A 263 18.43 -9.72 7.84
N MET A 264 19.09 -9.77 6.68
CA MET A 264 19.19 -8.68 5.72
C MET A 264 18.57 -9.12 4.41
N ALA A 265 17.57 -8.38 3.95
CA ALA A 265 16.96 -8.62 2.64
C ALA A 265 17.97 -8.30 1.51
N PRO A 266 17.97 -9.08 0.42
CA PRO A 266 18.68 -8.67 -0.78
C PRO A 266 18.04 -7.39 -1.35
N GLU A 267 18.88 -6.50 -1.86
CA GLU A 267 18.44 -5.27 -2.53
C GLU A 267 19.01 -5.22 -3.94
N LEU A 268 18.20 -4.88 -4.93
CA LEU A 268 18.69 -4.57 -6.27
C LEU A 268 19.32 -3.16 -6.29
N ASN A 269 20.37 -2.98 -7.09
CA ASN A 269 20.77 -1.63 -7.51
C ASN A 269 19.61 -1.04 -8.30
N THR A 270 18.91 -0.07 -7.71
CA THR A 270 17.76 0.56 -8.36
C THR A 270 18.19 1.16 -9.68
N GLY A 271 17.74 0.58 -10.79
CA GLY A 271 17.89 1.14 -12.12
C GLY A 271 16.93 2.29 -12.33
N ILE A 272 17.32 3.24 -13.18
CA ILE A 272 16.40 4.27 -13.68
C ILE A 272 15.33 3.56 -14.51
N HIS A 273 14.07 3.94 -14.35
CA HIS A 273 12.98 3.48 -15.21
C HIS A 273 13.34 3.70 -16.69
N GLY A 274 13.36 2.63 -17.49
CA GLY A 274 13.52 2.75 -18.95
C GLY A 274 14.57 1.87 -19.61
N THR A 275 15.11 0.85 -18.94
CA THR A 275 15.87 -0.20 -19.66
C THR A 275 14.90 -0.92 -20.60
N LEU A 276 15.10 -0.73 -21.89
CA LEU A 276 14.31 -1.36 -22.95
C LEU A 276 14.78 -2.81 -23.12
N ILE A 277 13.84 -3.75 -23.08
CA ILE A 277 14.08 -5.18 -23.30
C ILE A 277 13.12 -5.69 -24.37
N ALA A 278 13.63 -6.35 -25.41
CA ALA A 278 12.76 -6.96 -26.41
C ALA A 278 11.94 -8.09 -25.77
N THR A 279 10.71 -8.31 -26.25
CA THR A 279 9.83 -9.36 -25.73
C THR A 279 10.45 -10.76 -25.71
N ASN A 280 11.36 -11.03 -26.65
CA ASN A 280 11.99 -12.32 -26.92
C ASN A 280 13.50 -12.35 -26.60
N ASP A 281 14.00 -11.36 -25.87
CA ASP A 281 15.38 -11.33 -25.39
C ASP A 281 15.40 -11.56 -23.87
N ASN A 282 16.45 -12.22 -23.39
CA ASN A 282 16.66 -12.39 -21.95
C ASN A 282 16.99 -11.05 -21.29
N THR A 283 16.37 -10.77 -20.15
CA THR A 283 16.77 -9.67 -19.27
C THR A 283 18.26 -9.77 -18.92
N PRO A 284 18.97 -8.64 -18.74
CA PRO A 284 20.33 -8.69 -18.24
C PRO A 284 20.34 -9.19 -16.79
N LEU A 285 21.44 -9.85 -16.40
CA LEU A 285 21.63 -10.31 -15.02
C LEU A 285 21.52 -9.11 -14.04
N PRO A 286 20.57 -9.13 -13.09
CA PRO A 286 20.46 -8.07 -12.09
C PRO A 286 21.70 -7.95 -11.22
N ALA A 287 22.07 -6.72 -10.91
CA ALA A 287 23.11 -6.42 -9.92
C ALA A 287 22.48 -6.12 -8.56
N LEU A 288 22.79 -6.93 -7.55
CA LEU A 288 22.43 -6.66 -6.16
C LEU A 288 23.28 -5.51 -5.60
N ALA A 289 22.61 -4.55 -4.94
CA ALA A 289 23.22 -3.51 -4.11
C ALA A 289 23.61 -4.04 -2.72
N VAL A 290 22.76 -4.92 -2.18
CA VAL A 290 22.94 -5.58 -0.88
C VAL A 290 22.68 -7.07 -1.08
N ASN A 291 23.62 -7.90 -0.64
CA ASN A 291 23.44 -9.35 -0.63
C ASN A 291 22.53 -9.76 0.53
N ALA A 292 21.77 -10.83 0.34
CA ALA A 292 21.01 -11.42 1.42
C ALA A 292 21.95 -11.92 2.54
N SER A 293 21.46 -11.92 3.77
CA SER A 293 22.16 -12.53 4.91
C SER A 293 22.24 -14.06 4.75
N ALA A 294 23.18 -14.69 5.49
CA ALA A 294 23.50 -16.11 5.33
C ALA A 294 22.36 -17.07 5.72
N ASP A 295 21.37 -16.61 6.48
CA ASP A 295 20.15 -17.33 6.83
C ASP A 295 19.12 -17.36 5.69
N LEU A 296 19.29 -16.56 4.65
CA LEU A 296 18.47 -16.56 3.44
C LEU A 296 19.23 -17.31 2.35
N THR A 297 19.16 -18.65 2.39
CA THR A 297 19.97 -19.52 1.54
C THR A 297 19.65 -19.42 0.05
N ASN A 298 18.47 -18.91 -0.27
CA ASN A 298 17.98 -18.74 -1.63
C ASN A 298 17.70 -17.26 -1.88
N VAL A 299 18.18 -16.74 -3.00
CA VAL A 299 17.84 -15.41 -3.50
C VAL A 299 17.31 -15.55 -4.90
N GLU A 300 16.09 -15.13 -5.13
CA GLU A 300 15.41 -15.18 -6.42
C GLU A 300 14.73 -13.83 -6.71
N TYR A 301 14.11 -13.71 -7.88
CA TYR A 301 13.56 -12.45 -8.37
C TYR A 301 12.09 -12.59 -8.70
N ILE A 302 11.24 -11.79 -8.06
CA ILE A 302 9.80 -11.72 -8.34
C ILE A 302 9.55 -10.69 -9.43
N ILE A 303 8.76 -11.06 -10.44
CA ILE A 303 8.37 -10.22 -11.57
C ILE A 303 6.96 -9.71 -11.34
N THR A 304 6.78 -8.39 -11.34
CA THR A 304 5.47 -7.72 -11.20
C THR A 304 5.14 -6.86 -12.41
N LYS A 305 3.89 -6.89 -12.87
CA LYS A 305 3.42 -6.05 -13.97
C LYS A 305 2.94 -4.71 -13.44
N ARG A 306 3.63 -3.63 -13.81
CA ARG A 306 3.35 -2.29 -13.29
C ARG A 306 1.99 -1.78 -13.75
N ASN A 307 1.32 -1.01 -12.88
CA ASN A 307 0.00 -0.41 -13.11
C ASN A 307 -1.11 -1.44 -13.40
N THR A 308 -0.90 -2.69 -12.99
CA THR A 308 -1.89 -3.75 -13.12
C THR A 308 -2.14 -4.32 -11.74
N ALA A 309 -3.22 -3.88 -11.10
CA ALA A 309 -3.52 -4.29 -9.74
C ALA A 309 -3.77 -5.80 -9.65
N ALA A 310 -3.21 -6.43 -8.62
CA ALA A 310 -3.61 -7.77 -8.23
C ALA A 310 -5.10 -7.76 -7.82
N LEU A 311 -5.87 -8.75 -8.27
CA LEU A 311 -7.29 -8.86 -7.98
C LEU A 311 -7.55 -9.75 -6.76
N ASP A 312 -8.53 -9.36 -5.94
CA ASP A 312 -9.06 -10.12 -4.81
C ASP A 312 -9.94 -11.31 -5.25
N ALA A 313 -10.50 -12.03 -4.27
CA ALA A 313 -11.39 -13.17 -4.52
C ALA A 313 -12.67 -12.81 -5.30
N MET A 314 -13.06 -11.53 -5.32
CA MET A 314 -14.23 -10.99 -6.01
C MET A 314 -13.87 -10.40 -7.38
N GLY A 315 -12.60 -10.48 -7.78
CA GLY A 315 -12.11 -9.89 -9.03
C GLY A 315 -11.95 -8.37 -8.97
N GLN A 316 -11.96 -7.76 -7.79
CA GLN A 316 -11.71 -6.33 -7.59
C GLN A 316 -10.24 -6.07 -7.27
N PRO A 317 -9.67 -4.88 -7.57
CA PRO A 317 -8.32 -4.54 -7.12
C PRO A 317 -8.16 -4.74 -5.61
N ASP A 318 -7.19 -5.56 -5.19
CA ASP A 318 -6.92 -5.80 -3.77
C ASP A 318 -6.30 -4.55 -3.15
N THR A 319 -6.98 -4.01 -2.14
CA THR A 319 -6.54 -2.84 -1.37
C THR A 319 -6.27 -3.16 0.10
N ILE A 320 -6.57 -4.40 0.54
CA ILE A 320 -6.64 -4.76 1.96
C ILE A 320 -5.44 -5.60 2.39
N LYS A 321 -4.90 -6.45 1.50
CA LYS A 321 -3.82 -7.41 1.86
C LYS A 321 -2.46 -7.01 1.26
N GLY A 322 -2.11 -5.74 1.40
CA GLY A 322 -0.89 -5.16 0.85
C GLY A 322 -1.04 -4.64 -0.58
N GLY A 323 -2.03 -5.11 -1.34
CA GLY A 323 -2.39 -4.60 -2.67
C GLY A 323 -1.22 -4.44 -3.64
N GLY A 324 -1.42 -3.64 -4.69
CA GLY A 324 -0.36 -3.26 -5.63
C GLY A 324 -0.30 -4.10 -6.91
N ASP A 325 0.85 -4.04 -7.57
CA ASP A 325 1.05 -4.63 -8.89
C ASP A 325 1.06 -6.17 -8.83
N VAL A 326 0.43 -6.79 -9.82
CA VAL A 326 0.26 -8.25 -9.92
C VAL A 326 1.58 -8.94 -10.23
N VAL A 327 1.85 -10.04 -9.54
CA VAL A 327 3.00 -10.92 -9.77
C VAL A 327 2.71 -11.80 -10.99
N LEU A 328 3.60 -11.75 -11.98
CA LEU A 328 3.53 -12.59 -13.20
C LEU A 328 4.37 -13.86 -13.10
N GLY A 329 5.28 -13.93 -12.13
CA GLY A 329 6.18 -15.07 -11.96
C GLY A 329 7.37 -14.71 -11.08
N ALA A 330 8.29 -15.65 -10.97
CA ALA A 330 9.60 -15.52 -10.35
C ALA A 330 10.68 -16.15 -11.25
N ASP A 331 11.94 -15.87 -10.94
CA ASP A 331 13.08 -16.36 -11.70
C ASP A 331 14.30 -16.52 -10.79
N GLU A 332 15.08 -17.60 -10.99
CA GLU A 332 16.17 -17.99 -10.08
C GLU A 332 17.36 -17.01 -10.15
N ASP A 333 17.77 -16.61 -11.36
CA ASP A 333 18.90 -15.71 -11.58
C ASP A 333 18.48 -14.31 -12.07
N GLY A 334 17.20 -14.13 -12.40
CA GLY A 334 16.65 -12.87 -12.90
C GLY A 334 16.91 -12.65 -14.38
N VAL A 335 17.25 -13.71 -15.12
CA VAL A 335 17.53 -13.73 -16.56
C VAL A 335 16.43 -14.51 -17.28
N PHE A 336 15.43 -13.80 -17.79
CA PHE A 336 14.27 -14.42 -18.44
C PHE A 336 13.80 -13.64 -19.66
N MET A 337 13.04 -14.29 -20.54
CA MET A 337 12.34 -13.62 -21.64
C MET A 337 10.99 -13.07 -21.15
N PRO A 338 10.68 -11.77 -21.33
CA PRO A 338 9.41 -11.19 -20.88
C PRO A 338 8.18 -11.96 -21.37
N MET A 339 8.20 -12.48 -22.59
CA MET A 339 7.08 -13.22 -23.17
C MET A 339 6.78 -14.56 -22.48
N ASP A 340 7.74 -15.14 -21.76
CA ASP A 340 7.58 -16.43 -21.07
C ASP A 340 6.93 -16.27 -19.69
N LYS A 341 6.88 -15.05 -19.13
CA LYS A 341 6.24 -14.79 -17.84
C LYS A 341 4.77 -14.51 -18.05
N THR A 342 3.95 -15.46 -17.63
CA THR A 342 2.49 -15.38 -17.73
C THR A 342 1.86 -15.89 -16.45
N ARG A 343 0.88 -15.14 -15.92
CA ARG A 343 0.07 -15.58 -14.77
C ARG A 343 -1.30 -14.95 -14.81
N TYR A 344 -2.33 -15.69 -14.40
CA TYR A 344 -3.72 -15.23 -14.42
C TYR A 344 -4.23 -14.75 -15.80
N GLY A 345 -3.66 -15.29 -16.89
CA GLY A 345 -3.97 -14.86 -18.26
C GLY A 345 -3.34 -13.50 -18.64
N LEU A 346 -2.50 -12.93 -17.78
CA LEU A 346 -1.72 -11.73 -18.06
C LEU A 346 -0.37 -12.11 -18.63
N THR A 347 0.08 -11.35 -19.62
CA THR A 347 1.41 -11.46 -20.24
C THR A 347 2.06 -10.08 -20.29
N LEU A 348 3.35 -10.04 -20.61
CA LEU A 348 4.09 -8.82 -20.90
C LEU A 348 4.08 -8.55 -22.41
N ALA A 349 3.36 -7.51 -22.83
CA ALA A 349 3.28 -7.05 -24.21
C ALA A 349 4.20 -5.84 -24.44
N VAL A 350 4.48 -5.54 -25.71
CA VAL A 350 5.20 -4.32 -26.11
C VAL A 350 4.53 -3.08 -25.50
N GLY A 351 5.34 -2.23 -24.86
CA GLY A 351 4.92 -1.03 -24.16
C GLY A 351 4.59 -1.24 -22.68
N ASP A 352 4.43 -2.50 -22.22
CA ASP A 352 4.25 -2.78 -20.81
C ASP A 352 5.51 -2.46 -20.02
N THR A 353 5.33 -2.05 -18.77
CA THR A 353 6.42 -1.88 -17.80
C THR A 353 6.29 -2.98 -16.75
N PHE A 354 7.41 -3.54 -16.32
CA PHE A 354 7.44 -4.51 -15.24
C PHE A 354 8.59 -4.23 -14.28
N ASP A 355 8.41 -4.68 -13.04
CA ASP A 355 9.37 -4.53 -11.96
C ASP A 355 9.88 -5.88 -11.52
N MET A 356 11.18 -5.95 -11.30
CA MET A 356 11.86 -7.08 -10.70
C MET A 356 12.24 -6.73 -9.26
N THR A 357 11.94 -7.61 -8.31
CA THR A 357 12.24 -7.44 -6.89
C THR A 357 12.98 -8.66 -6.37
N ALA A 358 14.15 -8.48 -5.75
CA ALA A 358 14.87 -9.59 -5.13
C ALA A 358 14.18 -10.02 -3.82
N ILE A 359 14.06 -11.32 -3.62
CA ILE A 359 13.57 -11.95 -2.39
C ILE A 359 14.60 -12.99 -1.92
N GLY A 360 15.01 -12.88 -0.66
CA GLY A 360 15.80 -13.89 0.04
C GLY A 360 14.91 -14.73 0.93
N TYR A 361 15.11 -16.04 0.99
CA TYR A 361 14.33 -16.95 1.82
C TYR A 361 15.07 -18.28 2.10
N ASP A 362 14.59 -19.03 3.10
CA ASP A 362 15.08 -20.38 3.44
C ASP A 362 14.18 -21.45 2.79
N LEU A 363 14.53 -21.89 1.57
CA LEU A 363 13.76 -22.91 0.84
C LEU A 363 13.64 -24.24 1.64
N PRO A 364 14.70 -24.77 2.28
CA PRO A 364 14.57 -25.92 3.17
C PRO A 364 13.49 -25.75 4.26
N ALA A 365 13.40 -24.59 4.91
CA ALA A 365 12.36 -24.32 5.90
C ALA A 365 10.95 -24.37 5.28
N PHE A 366 10.77 -23.78 4.09
CA PHE A 366 9.50 -23.87 3.35
C PHE A 366 9.13 -25.31 2.99
N LYS A 367 10.09 -26.10 2.51
CA LYS A 367 9.89 -27.51 2.19
C LYS A 367 9.42 -28.28 3.42
N ILE A 368 10.09 -28.13 4.56
CA ILE A 368 9.73 -28.81 5.80
C ILE A 368 8.31 -28.43 6.24
N LEU A 369 7.98 -27.13 6.21
CA LEU A 369 6.65 -26.67 6.56
C LEU A 369 5.59 -27.27 5.64
N MET A 370 5.78 -27.20 4.32
CA MET A 370 4.80 -27.69 3.35
C MET A 370 4.62 -29.20 3.40
N ASP A 371 5.70 -29.97 3.58
CA ASP A 371 5.60 -31.42 3.75
C ASP A 371 4.86 -31.78 5.04
N SER A 372 5.19 -31.10 6.14
CA SER A 372 4.52 -31.36 7.42
C SER A 372 3.04 -30.95 7.39
N LEU A 373 2.69 -29.86 6.71
CA LEU A 373 1.30 -29.43 6.56
C LEU A 373 0.46 -30.38 5.72
N LEU A 374 1.00 -30.84 4.58
CA LEU A 374 0.27 -31.67 3.63
C LEU A 374 0.27 -33.16 4.01
N ASN A 375 1.38 -33.66 4.56
CA ASN A 375 1.59 -35.09 4.82
C ASN A 375 1.67 -35.44 6.32
N GLY A 376 1.79 -34.44 7.20
CA GLY A 376 1.87 -34.65 8.65
C GLY A 376 0.53 -34.93 9.31
N THR A 377 0.61 -35.44 10.54
CA THR A 377 -0.57 -35.66 11.40
C THR A 377 -0.26 -35.26 12.84
N GLN A 378 -1.19 -34.57 13.50
CA GLN A 378 -1.12 -34.26 14.92
C GLN A 378 -2.26 -34.96 15.66
N ASN A 379 -1.94 -35.78 16.66
CA ASN A 379 -2.93 -36.59 17.41
C ASN A 379 -3.84 -37.45 16.49
N GLY A 380 -3.30 -37.92 15.36
CA GLY A 380 -4.02 -38.72 14.37
C GLY A 380 -4.97 -37.93 13.45
N GLN A 381 -5.02 -36.60 13.56
CA GLN A 381 -5.69 -35.73 12.59
C GLN A 381 -4.68 -35.18 11.57
N PRO A 382 -5.04 -35.03 10.28
CA PRO A 382 -4.17 -34.40 9.30
C PRO A 382 -3.78 -32.98 9.70
N CYS A 383 -2.51 -32.62 9.51
CA CYS A 383 -2.01 -31.27 9.79
C CYS A 383 -2.73 -30.18 8.97
N CYS A 384 -3.33 -30.56 7.85
CA CYS A 384 -4.18 -29.68 7.08
C CYS A 384 -5.35 -29.06 7.89
N ASP A 385 -5.88 -29.78 8.89
CA ASP A 385 -6.99 -29.29 9.72
C ASP A 385 -6.57 -28.10 10.61
N VAL A 386 -5.27 -27.87 10.81
CA VAL A 386 -4.74 -26.69 11.54
C VAL A 386 -5.21 -25.40 10.88
N PHE A 387 -5.23 -25.32 9.55
CA PHE A 387 -5.70 -24.12 8.87
C PHE A 387 -7.21 -23.89 8.99
N SER A 388 -8.00 -24.95 9.16
CA SER A 388 -9.44 -24.83 9.46
C SER A 388 -9.66 -24.21 10.85
N ILE A 389 -8.81 -24.56 11.81
CA ILE A 389 -8.84 -23.94 13.15
C ILE A 389 -8.38 -22.49 13.05
N MET A 390 -7.27 -22.21 12.37
CA MET A 390 -6.78 -20.84 12.16
C MET A 390 -7.81 -19.97 11.43
N ALA A 391 -8.55 -20.52 10.47
CA ALA A 391 -9.62 -19.82 9.78
C ALA A 391 -10.68 -19.31 10.76
N SER A 392 -11.05 -20.13 11.75
CA SER A 392 -12.02 -19.76 12.79
C SER A 392 -11.43 -18.77 13.79
N VAL A 393 -10.17 -18.97 14.23
CA VAL A 393 -9.54 -18.12 15.25
C VAL A 393 -9.24 -16.73 14.71
N LEU A 394 -8.77 -16.64 13.47
CA LEU A 394 -8.39 -15.38 12.82
C LEU A 394 -9.55 -14.73 12.06
N ASN A 395 -10.75 -15.33 12.09
CA ASN A 395 -11.90 -14.92 11.28
C ASN A 395 -11.55 -14.78 9.77
N LYS A 396 -10.76 -15.72 9.25
CA LYS A 396 -10.29 -15.77 7.86
C LYS A 396 -10.78 -17.06 7.20
N PRO A 397 -12.07 -17.14 6.79
CA PRO A 397 -12.70 -18.39 6.35
C PRO A 397 -11.98 -19.03 5.16
N HIS A 398 -11.30 -18.24 4.33
CA HIS A 398 -10.52 -18.75 3.21
C HIS A 398 -9.42 -19.71 3.66
N LEU A 399 -8.79 -19.54 4.83
CA LEU A 399 -7.69 -20.41 5.28
C LEU A 399 -8.11 -21.88 5.40
N GLY A 400 -9.37 -22.18 5.72
CA GLY A 400 -9.85 -23.56 5.88
C GLY A 400 -9.81 -24.41 4.61
N ALA A 401 -9.61 -23.79 3.44
CA ALA A 401 -9.49 -24.49 2.15
C ALA A 401 -8.06 -24.47 1.57
N VAL A 402 -7.04 -24.10 2.35
CA VAL A 402 -5.64 -23.97 1.87
C VAL A 402 -5.14 -25.27 1.23
N CYS A 403 -5.19 -26.41 1.91
CA CYS A 403 -4.61 -27.63 1.34
C CYS A 403 -5.39 -28.15 0.13
N ASN A 404 -6.71 -27.94 0.09
CA ASN A 404 -7.49 -28.26 -1.11
C ASN A 404 -7.01 -27.44 -2.31
N ARG A 405 -6.70 -26.15 -2.10
CA ARG A 405 -6.12 -25.30 -3.16
C ARG A 405 -4.71 -25.73 -3.53
N LEU A 406 -3.87 -26.10 -2.57
CA LEU A 406 -2.52 -26.62 -2.82
C LEU A 406 -2.57 -27.91 -3.66
N ASN A 407 -3.40 -28.88 -3.26
CA ASN A 407 -3.60 -30.12 -4.01
C ASN A 407 -4.12 -29.87 -5.42
N ASN A 408 -5.07 -28.94 -5.58
CA ASN A 408 -5.60 -28.54 -6.88
C ASN A 408 -4.55 -27.83 -7.76
N ALA A 409 -3.57 -27.16 -7.14
CA ALA A 409 -2.42 -26.59 -7.82
C ALA A 409 -1.32 -27.63 -8.12
N GLY A 410 -1.52 -28.89 -7.73
CA GLY A 410 -0.56 -29.97 -7.93
C GLY A 410 0.56 -30.04 -6.89
N ILE A 411 0.45 -29.29 -5.79
CA ILE A 411 1.44 -29.30 -4.70
C ILE A 411 1.00 -30.35 -3.68
N LEU A 412 1.74 -31.46 -3.62
CA LEU A 412 1.47 -32.62 -2.78
C LEU A 412 2.50 -32.79 -1.65
N GLY A 413 3.64 -32.10 -1.72
CA GLY A 413 4.64 -32.08 -0.64
C GLY A 413 5.87 -31.26 -0.97
N ALA A 414 6.94 -31.46 -0.19
CA ALA A 414 8.21 -30.73 -0.37
C ALA A 414 8.90 -30.94 -1.73
N GLY A 415 8.63 -32.06 -2.40
CA GLY A 415 9.24 -32.37 -3.70
C GLY A 415 8.79 -31.44 -4.82
N ASP A 416 7.63 -30.80 -4.67
CA ASP A 416 6.99 -29.95 -5.68
C ASP A 416 7.39 -28.48 -5.57
N LEU A 417 8.34 -28.15 -4.69
CA LEU A 417 8.74 -26.76 -4.39
C LEU A 417 10.25 -26.59 -4.53
N ASN A 418 10.75 -26.13 -5.66
CA ASN A 418 12.19 -26.05 -5.92
C ASN A 418 12.71 -24.62 -6.02
N ASN A 419 11.82 -23.66 -6.21
CA ASN A 419 12.11 -22.24 -6.38
C ASN A 419 10.87 -21.41 -6.01
N MET A 420 10.99 -20.10 -6.08
CA MET A 420 9.91 -19.14 -5.79
C MET A 420 8.75 -19.26 -6.78
N GLU A 421 9.00 -19.62 -8.04
CA GLU A 421 7.94 -19.79 -9.05
C GLU A 421 6.95 -20.88 -8.63
N GLU A 422 7.46 -22.01 -8.13
CA GLU A 422 6.66 -23.11 -7.59
C GLU A 422 6.03 -22.78 -6.22
N MET A 423 6.54 -21.77 -5.51
CA MET A 423 5.94 -21.27 -4.26
C MET A 423 4.81 -20.26 -4.49
N LEU A 424 4.72 -19.61 -5.65
CA LEU A 424 3.66 -18.64 -5.92
C LEU A 424 2.22 -19.20 -5.73
N PRO A 425 1.88 -20.43 -6.17
CA PRO A 425 0.58 -21.02 -5.86
C PRO A 425 0.33 -21.26 -4.37
N VAL A 426 1.39 -21.41 -3.55
CA VAL A 426 1.26 -21.52 -2.09
C VAL A 426 0.74 -20.19 -1.52
N PHE A 427 1.31 -19.06 -1.95
CA PHE A 427 0.86 -17.74 -1.53
C PHE A 427 -0.57 -17.44 -2.00
N GLU A 428 -0.94 -17.87 -3.21
CA GLU A 428 -2.33 -17.76 -3.71
C GLU A 428 -3.29 -18.57 -2.84
N ALA A 429 -2.90 -19.78 -2.45
CA ALA A 429 -3.70 -20.64 -1.59
C ALA A 429 -3.90 -20.00 -0.22
N LEU A 430 -2.90 -19.31 0.34
CA LEU A 430 -2.99 -18.61 1.62
C LEU A 430 -3.83 -17.33 1.54
N ASN A 431 -3.66 -16.54 0.47
CA ASN A 431 -4.29 -15.24 0.36
C ASN A 431 -5.70 -15.28 -0.27
N ASN A 432 -6.00 -16.31 -1.06
CA ASN A 432 -7.23 -16.48 -1.84
C ASN A 432 -7.50 -15.31 -2.81
N ASN A 433 -6.44 -14.80 -3.45
CA ASN A 433 -6.44 -13.70 -4.41
C ASN A 433 -5.25 -13.89 -5.38
N GLN A 434 -5.11 -12.97 -6.33
CA GLN A 434 -3.88 -12.87 -7.12
C GLN A 434 -2.73 -12.35 -6.24
N ASN A 435 -1.51 -12.83 -6.51
CA ASN A 435 -0.34 -12.38 -5.76
C ASN A 435 0.07 -10.96 -6.16
N SER A 436 0.41 -10.16 -5.15
CA SER A 436 1.23 -8.95 -5.25
C SER A 436 2.43 -9.11 -4.31
N LEU A 437 3.42 -8.22 -4.38
CA LEU A 437 4.51 -8.25 -3.38
C LEU A 437 4.00 -8.04 -1.96
N GLY A 438 2.98 -7.18 -1.81
CA GLY A 438 2.33 -6.94 -0.53
C GLY A 438 1.63 -8.19 0.02
N SER A 439 0.91 -8.93 -0.83
CA SER A 439 0.21 -10.14 -0.39
C SER A 439 1.15 -11.31 -0.12
N ILE A 440 2.29 -11.40 -0.84
CA ILE A 440 3.36 -12.36 -0.51
C ILE A 440 3.92 -12.07 0.88
N VAL A 441 4.28 -10.82 1.17
CA VAL A 441 4.74 -10.43 2.52
C VAL A 441 3.68 -10.75 3.56
N ALA A 442 2.43 -10.37 3.34
CA ALA A 442 1.35 -10.60 4.30
C ALA A 442 1.15 -12.10 4.60
N ALA A 443 1.33 -12.97 3.60
CA ALA A 443 1.30 -14.42 3.80
C ALA A 443 2.51 -14.91 4.62
N LEU A 444 3.71 -14.38 4.36
CA LEU A 444 4.92 -14.70 5.11
C LEU A 444 4.85 -14.25 6.57
N GLU A 445 4.29 -13.06 6.83
CA GLU A 445 4.01 -12.52 8.16
C GLU A 445 2.98 -13.38 8.88
N LEU A 446 1.86 -13.69 8.23
CA LEU A 446 0.81 -14.56 8.78
C LEU A 446 1.39 -15.89 9.27
N LEU A 447 2.24 -16.54 8.47
CA LEU A 447 2.83 -17.82 8.84
C LEU A 447 3.79 -17.66 10.03
N ASN A 448 4.63 -16.62 10.03
CA ASN A 448 5.57 -16.37 11.12
C ASN A 448 4.85 -16.01 12.43
N GLU A 449 3.85 -15.12 12.41
CA GLU A 449 3.08 -14.71 13.58
C GLU A 449 2.34 -15.88 14.25
N ASN A 450 1.99 -16.90 13.49
CA ASN A 450 1.25 -18.08 13.95
C ASN A 450 2.15 -19.31 14.14
N GLY A 451 3.47 -19.17 14.08
CA GLY A 451 4.41 -20.28 14.22
C GLY A 451 4.34 -21.02 15.56
N ASN A 452 3.89 -20.35 16.63
CA ASN A 452 3.60 -20.99 17.92
C ASN A 452 2.30 -21.82 17.95
N SER A 453 1.38 -21.55 17.03
CA SER A 453 0.06 -22.17 16.93
C SER A 453 0.07 -23.37 16.01
N ILE A 454 1.07 -23.44 15.12
CA ILE A 454 1.37 -24.62 14.31
C ILE A 454 2.22 -25.56 15.18
N SER A 455 1.75 -26.79 15.38
CA SER A 455 2.50 -27.78 16.15
C SER A 455 3.77 -28.21 15.42
N SER A 456 4.74 -28.75 16.17
CA SER A 456 5.96 -29.31 15.58
C SER A 456 5.70 -30.45 14.60
N ASP A 457 4.64 -31.23 14.85
CA ASP A 457 4.22 -32.33 13.96
C ASP A 457 3.67 -31.81 12.63
N CYS A 458 3.25 -30.54 12.59
CA CYS A 458 2.74 -29.83 11.42
C CYS A 458 3.74 -28.80 10.87
N GLY A 459 5.03 -28.92 11.22
CA GLY A 459 6.11 -28.09 10.68
C GLY A 459 6.29 -26.75 11.39
N GLY A 460 5.54 -26.51 12.46
CA GLY A 460 5.79 -25.38 13.34
C GLY A 460 7.07 -25.57 14.15
N THR A 461 7.69 -24.49 14.59
CA THR A 461 8.90 -24.56 15.43
C THR A 461 8.64 -24.17 16.87
N GLY A 462 7.40 -23.80 17.20
CA GLY A 462 7.06 -23.23 18.51
C GLY A 462 7.55 -21.79 18.69
N MET A 463 8.06 -21.15 17.65
CA MET A 463 8.53 -19.75 17.66
C MET A 463 7.83 -18.94 16.57
N ASN A 464 7.59 -17.65 16.83
CA ASN A 464 6.87 -16.74 15.92
C ASN A 464 7.77 -16.12 14.83
N ASN A 465 8.74 -16.88 14.33
CA ASN A 465 9.84 -16.35 13.53
C ASN A 465 10.60 -17.48 12.82
N PHE A 466 9.89 -18.44 12.24
CA PHE A 466 10.50 -19.70 11.80
C PHE A 466 10.72 -19.84 10.30
N MET A 467 10.21 -18.90 9.49
CA MET A 467 10.49 -18.84 8.07
C MET A 467 11.30 -17.59 7.75
N PRO A 468 12.64 -17.72 7.69
CA PRO A 468 13.52 -16.64 7.28
C PRO A 468 13.13 -16.18 5.89
N TYR A 469 12.82 -14.89 5.79
CA TYR A 469 12.63 -14.21 4.52
C TYR A 469 13.14 -12.78 4.63
N GLY A 470 13.49 -12.22 3.49
CA GLY A 470 13.87 -10.83 3.33
C GLY A 470 13.46 -10.35 1.95
N ILE A 471 12.61 -9.32 1.88
CA ILE A 471 12.24 -8.69 0.61
C ILE A 471 12.23 -7.17 0.77
N HIS A 472 12.78 -6.46 -0.21
CA HIS A 472 12.84 -5.01 -0.16
C HIS A 472 11.87 -4.35 -1.16
N LEU A 473 10.65 -4.05 -0.72
CA LEU A 473 9.53 -3.62 -1.57
C LEU A 473 9.81 -2.37 -2.42
N LYS A 474 10.74 -1.51 -2.00
CA LYS A 474 11.11 -0.28 -2.73
C LYS A 474 12.41 -0.37 -3.54
N LYS A 475 13.12 -1.50 -3.52
CA LYS A 475 14.41 -1.68 -4.24
C LYS A 475 14.18 -2.59 -5.42
N GLN A 476 13.45 -2.05 -6.38
CA GLN A 476 13.06 -2.74 -7.60
C GLN A 476 13.90 -2.27 -8.78
N TYR A 477 14.04 -3.12 -9.78
CA TYR A 477 14.59 -2.77 -11.08
C TYR A 477 13.48 -2.81 -12.13
N ALA A 478 13.26 -1.69 -12.82
CA ALA A 478 12.16 -1.53 -13.76
C ALA A 478 12.63 -1.71 -15.20
N TYR A 479 11.87 -2.45 -15.99
CA TYR A 479 12.08 -2.63 -17.43
C TYR A 479 10.85 -2.17 -18.20
N VAL A 480 11.07 -1.74 -19.45
CA VAL A 480 10.01 -1.51 -20.41
C VAL A 480 10.16 -2.51 -21.54
N VAL A 481 9.09 -3.25 -21.82
CA VAL A 481 9.06 -4.21 -22.91
C VAL A 481 9.04 -3.41 -24.21
N ASP A 482 10.13 -3.47 -24.95
CA ASP A 482 10.24 -2.81 -26.25
C ASP A 482 9.77 -3.76 -27.35
N ASN A 483 9.26 -3.17 -28.43
CA ASN A 483 9.24 -3.88 -29.69
C ASN A 483 10.69 -3.87 -30.13
N PRO A 484 11.36 -5.01 -30.36
CA PRO A 484 12.54 -4.95 -31.19
C PRO A 484 12.05 -4.37 -32.51
N LEU A 485 12.29 -3.07 -32.73
CA LEU A 485 12.39 -2.54 -34.07
C LEU A 485 13.46 -3.43 -34.66
N VAL A 486 13.02 -4.43 -35.42
CA VAL A 486 13.89 -5.23 -36.23
C VAL A 486 14.56 -4.18 -37.10
N VAL A 487 15.72 -3.70 -36.66
CA VAL A 487 16.73 -3.16 -37.54
C VAL A 487 17.01 -4.36 -38.41
N ARG A 488 16.21 -4.49 -39.48
CA ARG A 488 16.53 -5.39 -40.59
C ARG A 488 17.96 -5.01 -40.88
N ASP A 489 18.86 -5.92 -40.53
CA ASP A 489 20.30 -5.87 -40.76
C ASP A 489 20.51 -5.01 -42.00
N LEU A 490 20.96 -3.75 -41.82
CA LEU A 490 20.82 -2.64 -42.78
C LEU A 490 21.52 -2.97 -44.10
N SER A 491 20.89 -3.80 -44.93
CA SER A 491 21.47 -4.52 -46.06
C SER A 491 22.77 -5.31 -45.74
N PRO A 492 22.94 -6.55 -46.21
CA PRO A 492 24.25 -7.21 -46.23
C PRO A 492 25.30 -6.48 -47.09
N ILE A 493 24.91 -5.43 -47.85
CA ILE A 493 25.81 -4.58 -48.65
C ILE A 493 26.45 -3.50 -47.75
N SER A 494 27.74 -3.62 -47.43
CA SER A 494 28.46 -2.67 -46.55
C SER A 494 29.18 -1.53 -47.27
N LEU A 495 29.48 -1.69 -48.55
CA LEU A 495 30.11 -0.70 -49.41
C LEU A 495 29.39 -0.76 -50.75
N PHE A 496 28.96 0.38 -51.31
CA PHE A 496 28.43 0.47 -52.66
C PHE A 496 28.95 1.76 -53.29
N MET A 497 29.86 1.61 -54.25
CA MET A 497 30.48 2.72 -54.95
C MET A 497 30.47 2.50 -56.46
N ILE A 498 30.43 3.60 -57.21
CA ILE A 498 30.48 3.60 -58.67
C ILE A 498 31.57 4.55 -59.16
N TYR A 499 32.27 4.18 -60.23
CA TYR A 499 33.30 5.03 -60.83
C TYR A 499 33.65 4.63 -62.28
N PRO A 500 34.02 5.59 -63.14
CA PRO A 500 33.87 7.03 -62.95
C PRO A 500 32.39 7.46 -63.00
N ASN A 501 32.04 8.56 -62.32
CA ASN A 501 30.71 9.18 -62.40
C ASN A 501 30.89 10.71 -62.40
N PRO A 502 30.74 11.42 -63.55
CA PRO A 502 30.19 10.95 -64.82
C PRO A 502 31.01 9.88 -65.55
N THR A 503 30.35 9.06 -66.36
CA THR A 503 30.99 8.04 -67.21
C THR A 503 31.30 8.60 -68.60
N THR A 504 32.57 8.90 -68.88
CA THR A 504 33.03 9.49 -70.15
C THR A 504 33.68 8.47 -71.10
N THR A 505 34.07 7.31 -70.60
CA THR A 505 34.77 6.25 -71.36
C THR A 505 33.82 5.15 -71.86
N GLY A 506 32.52 5.29 -71.60
CA GLY A 506 31.52 4.28 -71.91
C GLY A 506 31.53 3.04 -71.00
N LEU A 507 32.25 3.07 -69.88
CA LEU A 507 32.33 1.96 -68.91
C LEU A 507 32.12 2.47 -67.47
N LEU A 508 31.08 1.98 -66.81
CA LEU A 508 30.77 2.24 -65.40
C LEU A 508 31.22 1.06 -64.54
N ASN A 509 32.15 1.26 -63.62
CA ASN A 509 32.52 0.23 -62.64
C ASN A 509 31.63 0.34 -61.41
N VAL A 510 31.14 -0.81 -60.95
CA VAL A 510 30.32 -0.97 -59.75
C VAL A 510 31.12 -1.83 -58.78
N HIS A 511 31.41 -1.30 -57.60
CA HIS A 511 32.15 -1.99 -56.55
C HIS A 511 31.33 -2.01 -55.27
N PHE A 512 31.13 -3.20 -54.73
CA PHE A 512 30.40 -3.36 -53.48
C PHE A 512 30.93 -4.53 -52.64
N THR A 513 30.63 -4.52 -51.34
CA THR A 513 31.08 -5.56 -50.39
C THR A 513 29.87 -6.24 -49.75
N MET A 514 29.83 -7.57 -49.80
CA MET A 514 28.79 -8.40 -49.20
C MET A 514 29.26 -9.06 -47.91
N LYS A 515 28.50 -8.87 -46.83
CA LYS A 515 28.76 -9.53 -45.53
C LYS A 515 28.29 -10.99 -45.47
N LYS A 516 27.36 -11.39 -46.35
CA LYS A 516 26.75 -12.73 -46.43
C LYS A 516 26.65 -13.15 -47.89
N GLU A 517 26.75 -14.46 -48.15
CA GLU A 517 26.64 -15.01 -49.50
C GLU A 517 25.19 -14.98 -49.97
N VAL A 518 24.89 -14.18 -51.00
CA VAL A 518 23.54 -14.03 -51.57
C VAL A 518 23.61 -13.74 -53.08
N ASN A 519 22.50 -13.96 -53.78
CA ASN A 519 22.37 -13.53 -55.18
C ASN A 519 22.06 -12.03 -55.24
N VAL A 520 22.79 -11.29 -56.07
CA VAL A 520 22.66 -9.84 -56.22
C VAL A 520 22.21 -9.50 -57.64
N VAL A 521 21.17 -8.71 -57.75
CA VAL A 521 20.64 -8.19 -59.02
C VAL A 521 21.10 -6.73 -59.17
N VAL A 522 21.74 -6.45 -60.29
CA VAL A 522 22.21 -5.11 -60.70
C VAL A 522 21.31 -4.62 -61.83
N ARG A 523 20.63 -3.49 -61.61
CA ARG A 523 19.75 -2.87 -62.61
C ARG A 523 20.13 -1.43 -62.84
N LEU A 524 20.04 -0.97 -64.08
CA LEU A 524 20.19 0.45 -64.42
C LEU A 524 18.90 0.95 -65.03
N PHE A 525 18.35 2.02 -64.47
CA PHE A 525 17.13 2.67 -64.95
C PHE A 525 17.46 4.05 -65.52
N ASP A 526 16.78 4.46 -66.58
CA ASP A 526 16.83 5.85 -67.05
C ASP A 526 15.98 6.79 -66.17
N ALA A 527 15.96 8.08 -66.51
CA ALA A 527 15.19 9.09 -65.79
C ALA A 527 13.66 8.91 -65.85
N LEU A 528 13.15 8.08 -66.78
CA LEU A 528 11.74 7.72 -66.90
C LEU A 528 11.41 6.42 -66.15
N GLY A 529 12.40 5.76 -65.55
CA GLY A 529 12.25 4.49 -64.86
C GLY A 529 12.29 3.27 -65.78
N GLN A 530 12.69 3.42 -67.05
CA GLN A 530 12.88 2.30 -67.97
C GLN A 530 14.18 1.57 -67.64
N GLU A 531 14.12 0.25 -67.50
CA GLU A 531 15.32 -0.60 -67.31
C GLU A 531 16.12 -0.65 -68.62
N VAL A 532 17.38 -0.20 -68.56
CA VAL A 532 18.33 -0.18 -69.69
C VAL A 532 19.48 -1.18 -69.51
N HIS A 533 19.64 -1.74 -68.31
CA HIS A 533 20.59 -2.82 -68.03
C HIS A 533 20.09 -3.73 -66.92
N TYR A 534 20.37 -5.03 -67.05
CA TYR A 534 20.04 -6.06 -66.08
C TYR A 534 21.18 -7.09 -66.00
N GLN A 535 21.65 -7.38 -64.79
CA GLN A 535 22.63 -8.43 -64.52
C GLN A 535 22.31 -9.12 -63.19
N THR A 536 22.36 -10.45 -63.16
CA THR A 536 22.35 -11.21 -61.91
C THR A 536 23.77 -11.69 -61.62
N LEU A 537 24.23 -11.49 -60.39
CA LEU A 537 25.46 -12.02 -59.83
C LEU A 537 25.08 -13.08 -58.80
N GLU A 538 25.46 -14.33 -59.04
CA GLU A 538 25.09 -15.45 -58.16
C GLU A 538 26.15 -15.68 -57.09
N HIS A 539 25.73 -16.11 -55.89
CA HIS A 539 26.63 -16.54 -54.80
C HIS A 539 27.69 -15.51 -54.40
N VAL A 540 27.28 -14.25 -54.22
CA VAL A 540 28.17 -13.12 -54.00
C VAL A 540 28.53 -12.97 -52.51
N LEU A 541 29.82 -13.05 -52.18
CA LEU A 541 30.38 -12.83 -50.84
C LEU A 541 31.66 -11.98 -50.94
N GLY A 542 31.90 -11.08 -49.97
CA GLY A 542 33.10 -10.25 -49.93
C GLY A 542 33.10 -9.10 -50.95
N ASP A 543 34.29 -8.66 -51.37
CA ASP A 543 34.46 -7.52 -52.29
C ASP A 543 34.24 -7.93 -53.75
N VAL A 544 33.29 -7.27 -54.42
CA VAL A 544 32.84 -7.63 -55.77
C VAL A 544 32.88 -6.42 -56.68
N LYS A 545 33.44 -6.62 -57.87
CA LYS A 545 33.55 -5.61 -58.92
C LYS A 545 32.89 -6.12 -60.19
N THR A 546 31.96 -5.36 -60.74
CA THR A 546 31.37 -5.58 -62.07
C THR A 546 31.44 -4.30 -62.89
N THR A 547 31.34 -4.41 -64.21
CA THR A 547 31.41 -3.28 -65.13
C THR A 547 30.20 -3.32 -66.06
N ILE A 548 29.58 -2.17 -66.24
CA ILE A 548 28.42 -1.95 -67.12
C ILE A 548 28.88 -1.10 -68.31
N SER A 549 28.63 -1.56 -69.53
CA SER A 549 28.86 -0.76 -70.73
C SER A 549 27.76 0.29 -70.87
N THR A 550 28.16 1.56 -70.99
CA THR A 550 27.26 2.71 -71.19
C THR A 550 27.38 3.31 -72.59
N GLN A 551 28.19 2.73 -73.49
CA GLN A 551 28.45 3.25 -74.84
C GLN A 551 27.20 3.40 -75.73
N HIS A 552 26.14 2.65 -75.42
CA HIS A 552 24.88 2.66 -76.17
C HIS A 552 23.79 3.50 -75.49
N LEU A 553 24.08 4.08 -74.33
CA LEU A 553 23.14 4.90 -73.57
C LEU A 553 23.26 6.36 -74.03
N ALA A 554 22.14 7.09 -74.00
CA ALA A 554 22.15 8.52 -74.28
C ALA A 554 22.78 9.30 -73.12
N THR A 555 23.38 10.45 -73.41
CA THR A 555 23.84 11.40 -72.38
C THR A 555 22.68 11.76 -71.44
N GLY A 556 22.85 11.59 -70.13
CA GLY A 556 21.77 11.79 -69.18
C GLY A 556 22.00 11.24 -67.77
N VAL A 557 20.92 11.27 -66.97
CA VAL A 557 20.89 10.75 -65.59
C VAL A 557 20.23 9.38 -65.57
N TYR A 558 20.88 8.45 -64.87
CA TYR A 558 20.43 7.09 -64.65
C TYR A 558 20.45 6.74 -63.16
N PHE A 559 19.79 5.66 -62.77
CA PHE A 559 19.73 5.15 -61.41
C PHE A 559 20.16 3.69 -61.40
N LEU A 560 21.28 3.40 -60.72
CA LEU A 560 21.80 2.06 -60.53
C LEU A 560 21.23 1.46 -59.24
N GLU A 561 20.49 0.37 -59.35
CA GLU A 561 19.93 -0.41 -58.24
C GLU A 561 20.76 -1.68 -58.04
N LEU A 562 21.11 -1.96 -56.78
CA LEU A 562 21.59 -3.26 -56.28
C LEU A 562 20.52 -3.85 -55.38
N ALA A 563 20.07 -5.07 -55.66
CA ALA A 563 19.08 -5.77 -54.86
C ALA A 563 19.51 -7.20 -54.54
N ASP A 564 19.39 -7.63 -53.29
CA ASP A 564 19.75 -9.00 -52.84
C ASP A 564 18.52 -9.91 -52.61
N GLY A 565 17.35 -9.47 -53.06
CA GLY A 565 16.05 -10.11 -52.83
C GLY A 565 15.32 -9.65 -51.57
N HIS A 566 16.02 -9.07 -50.58
CA HIS A 566 15.44 -8.59 -49.32
C HIS A 566 15.58 -7.07 -49.12
N SER A 567 16.66 -6.49 -49.64
CA SER A 567 17.06 -5.09 -49.52
C SER A 567 17.43 -4.54 -50.89
N LYS A 568 17.32 -3.23 -51.06
CA LYS A 568 17.76 -2.53 -52.27
C LYS A 568 18.50 -1.24 -51.94
N GLN A 569 19.56 -0.96 -52.69
CA GLN A 569 20.30 0.30 -52.65
C GLN A 569 20.30 0.94 -54.05
N VAL A 570 20.09 2.25 -54.12
CA VAL A 570 20.01 2.98 -55.39
C VAL A 570 21.00 4.15 -55.39
N THR A 571 21.81 4.24 -56.44
CA THR A 571 22.79 5.32 -56.64
C THR A 571 22.57 6.02 -57.99
N LYS A 572 22.69 7.34 -58.01
CA LYS A 572 22.60 8.15 -59.24
C LYS A 572 23.86 8.03 -60.09
N VAL A 573 23.70 7.75 -61.37
CA VAL A 573 24.76 7.69 -62.39
C VAL A 573 24.53 8.82 -63.42
N VAL A 574 25.61 9.45 -63.89
CA VAL A 574 25.60 10.41 -65.00
C VAL A 574 26.41 9.81 -66.14
N VAL A 575 25.81 9.71 -67.32
CA VAL A 575 26.47 9.30 -68.58
C VAL A 575 26.68 10.55 -69.41
N ASP A 576 27.92 10.77 -69.86
CA ASP A 576 28.31 11.94 -70.67
C ASP A 576 28.47 11.55 -72.14
#